data_AF-A0A8J8W3G8-F1
#
_entry.id   AF-A0A8J8W3G8-F1
#
_cell.length_a   1.000
_cell.length_b   1.000
_cell.length_c   1.000
_cell.angle_alpha   90.00
_cell.angle_beta   90.00
_cell.angle_gamma   90.00
#
_symmetry.space_group_name_H-M   'P 1'
#
loop_
_entity.id
_entity.type
_entity.pdbx_description
1 polymer ?
#
loop_
_entity_poly.entity_id
_entity_poly.type
_entity_poly.pdbx_seq_one_letter_code
_entity_poly.pdbx_strand_id
1 'polypeptide(L)'
;MSSDTPQNEQHGKTWEKAERKFTHKPASEYYDPCQDFADRSLKCMKRNNFDREMCGDYFQAYRDCKKNWLNQKKFPGNTQK
;
A
#
# COMPACT_ATOMS: atom_id res chain seq x y z
N MET A 1 3.60 -22.49 -47.10
CA MET A 1 3.05 -21.31 -46.40
C MET A 1 2.61 -21.82 -45.04
N SER A 2 3.52 -21.88 -44.07
CA SER A 2 3.75 -20.87 -43.03
C SER A 2 2.50 -20.63 -42.18
N SER A 3 2.55 -21.22 -40.98
CA SER A 3 2.10 -20.72 -39.67
C SER A 3 0.81 -19.91 -39.54
N ASP A 4 -0.09 -20.35 -38.65
CA ASP A 4 -0.84 -19.57 -37.63
C ASP A 4 -2.15 -20.30 -37.26
N THR A 5 -2.61 -20.56 -36.04
CA THR A 5 -2.13 -20.32 -34.67
C THR A 5 -3.13 -21.03 -33.71
N PRO A 6 -2.76 -22.08 -32.96
CA PRO A 6 -3.54 -22.58 -31.83
C PRO A 6 -2.99 -21.92 -30.55
N GLN A 7 -3.27 -20.63 -30.36
CA GLN A 7 -2.79 -19.87 -29.19
C GLN A 7 -3.92 -19.22 -28.36
N ASN A 8 -5.16 -19.19 -28.88
CA ASN A 8 -6.25 -18.44 -28.24
C ASN A 8 -6.94 -19.23 -27.10
N GLU A 9 -7.08 -20.55 -27.23
CA GLU A 9 -7.79 -21.36 -26.23
C GLU A 9 -6.95 -21.61 -24.97
N GLN A 10 -5.63 -21.75 -25.10
CA GLN A 10 -4.75 -21.91 -23.94
C GLN A 10 -4.64 -20.61 -23.13
N HIS A 11 -4.65 -19.45 -23.79
CA HIS A 11 -4.55 -18.14 -23.13
C HIS A 11 -5.79 -17.82 -22.27
N GLY A 12 -6.98 -18.17 -22.75
CA GLY A 12 -8.24 -17.99 -22.03
C GLY A 12 -8.30 -18.79 -20.71
N LYS A 13 -7.85 -20.05 -20.74
CA LYS A 13 -7.82 -20.91 -19.53
C LYS A 13 -6.79 -20.46 -18.51
N THR A 14 -5.67 -19.89 -18.97
CA THR A 14 -4.67 -19.29 -18.06
C THR A 14 -5.16 -18.00 -17.42
N TRP A 15 -5.90 -17.17 -18.17
CA TRP A 15 -6.50 -15.95 -17.65
C TRP A 15 -7.61 -16.24 -16.63
N GLU A 16 -8.50 -17.19 -16.90
CA GLU A 16 -9.58 -17.57 -15.98
C GLU A 16 -9.06 -18.10 -14.63
N LYS A 17 -7.94 -18.85 -14.65
CA LYS A 17 -7.27 -19.32 -13.43
C LYS A 17 -6.55 -18.19 -12.67
N ALA A 18 -6.06 -17.18 -13.38
CA ALA A 18 -5.41 -16.01 -12.80
C ALA A 18 -6.46 -15.04 -12.22
N GLU A 19 -7.57 -14.83 -12.92
CA GLU A 19 -8.66 -13.92 -12.53
C GLU A 19 -9.12 -14.21 -11.11
N ARG A 20 -9.45 -15.47 -10.76
CA ARG A 20 -9.86 -15.85 -9.40
C ARG A 20 -8.85 -15.49 -8.31
N LYS A 21 -7.55 -15.42 -8.63
CA LYS A 21 -6.50 -14.99 -7.68
C LYS A 21 -6.44 -13.48 -7.52
N PHE A 22 -7.01 -12.71 -8.43
CA PHE A 22 -7.05 -11.24 -8.39
C PHE A 22 -8.43 -10.70 -7.99
N THR A 23 -9.53 -11.40 -8.28
CA THR A 23 -10.89 -11.02 -7.88
C THR A 23 -11.10 -11.06 -6.36
N HIS A 24 -10.37 -11.94 -5.67
CA HIS A 24 -10.48 -12.14 -4.22
C HIS A 24 -9.39 -11.45 -3.39
N LYS A 25 -8.52 -10.64 -4.00
CA LYS A 25 -7.60 -9.83 -3.20
C LYS A 25 -8.38 -8.63 -2.66
N PRO A 26 -8.55 -8.46 -1.33
CA PRO A 26 -8.97 -7.18 -0.80
C PRO A 26 -7.96 -6.12 -1.27
N ALA A 27 -8.42 -4.89 -1.50
CA ALA A 27 -7.65 -3.79 -2.12
C ALA A 27 -6.45 -3.28 -1.28
N SER A 28 -5.73 -4.15 -0.57
CA SER A 28 -4.82 -3.79 0.51
C SER A 28 -3.58 -4.69 0.63
N GLU A 29 -3.15 -5.41 -0.41
CA GLU A 29 -1.94 -6.24 -0.33
C GLU A 29 -0.68 -5.44 0.05
N TYR A 30 -0.72 -4.10 -0.11
CA TYR A 30 0.28 -3.15 0.37
C TYR A 30 -0.33 -1.91 1.04
N TYR A 31 -1.33 -2.09 1.91
CA TYR A 31 -1.81 -0.96 2.68
C TYR A 31 -0.75 -0.54 3.70
N ASP A 32 -0.12 0.62 3.48
CA ASP A 32 0.71 1.27 4.48
C ASP A 32 -0.20 1.93 5.53
N PRO A 33 -0.28 1.41 6.77
CA PRO A 33 -1.12 2.00 7.81
C PRO A 33 -0.70 3.42 8.20
N CYS A 34 0.46 3.89 7.74
CA CYS A 34 0.96 5.24 7.97
C CYS A 34 0.76 6.19 6.78
N GLN A 35 0.10 5.74 5.72
CA GLN A 35 -0.17 6.53 4.51
C GLN A 35 -0.90 7.84 4.82
N ASP A 36 -1.91 7.82 5.70
CA ASP A 36 -2.67 9.01 6.06
C ASP A 36 -1.81 10.09 6.74
N PHE A 37 -0.88 9.67 7.60
CA PHE A 37 0.05 10.57 8.26
C PHE A 37 1.08 11.13 7.26
N ALA A 38 1.55 10.30 6.33
CA ALA A 38 2.42 10.74 5.25
C ALA A 38 1.73 11.80 4.36
N ASP A 39 0.49 11.54 3.94
CA ASP A 39 -0.29 12.47 3.13
C ASP A 39 -0.53 13.81 3.84
N ARG A 40 -0.78 13.80 5.14
CA ARG A 40 -0.92 15.02 5.95
C ARG A 40 0.38 15.82 6.01
N SER A 41 1.52 15.15 6.19
CA SER A 41 2.83 15.82 6.19
C SER A 41 3.16 16.45 4.83
N LEU A 42 2.84 15.77 3.73
CA LEU A 42 3.00 16.28 2.37
C LEU A 42 2.05 17.46 2.10
N LYS A 43 0.81 17.39 2.57
CA LYS A 43 -0.18 18.47 2.51
C LYS A 43 0.27 19.71 3.29
N CYS A 44 0.98 19.54 4.40
CA CYS A 44 1.57 20.65 5.14
C CYS A 44 2.73 21.29 4.36
N MET A 45 3.65 20.47 3.83
CA MET A 45 4.77 20.98 3.02
C MET A 45 4.30 21.76 1.79
N LYS A 46 3.29 21.25 1.07
CA LYS A 46 2.73 21.93 -0.11
C LYS A 46 2.13 23.31 0.21
N ARG A 47 1.65 23.53 1.43
CA ARG A 47 1.07 24.81 1.86
C ARG A 47 2.09 25.80 2.40
N ASN A 48 3.20 25.30 2.96
CA ASN A 48 4.23 26.11 3.60
C ASN A 48 5.52 26.18 2.76
N ASN A 49 5.41 26.10 1.43
CA ASN A 49 6.55 26.19 0.52
C ASN A 49 7.70 25.22 0.83
N PHE A 50 7.36 24.02 1.29
CA PHE A 50 8.27 22.95 1.73
C PHE A 50 9.11 23.28 2.98
N ASP A 51 8.67 24.25 3.79
CA ASP A 51 9.23 24.47 5.11
C ASP A 51 8.90 23.28 6.04
N ARG A 52 9.98 22.67 6.55
CA ARG A 52 9.89 21.48 7.40
C ARG A 52 9.66 21.82 8.87
N GLU A 53 10.08 23.00 9.31
CA GLU A 53 9.97 23.41 10.71
C GLU A 53 8.50 23.58 11.10
N MET A 54 7.71 24.16 10.20
CA MET A 54 6.26 24.34 10.36
C MET A 54 5.47 23.03 10.37
N CYS A 55 6.04 21.93 9.87
CA CYS A 55 5.36 20.65 9.70
C CYS A 55 5.85 19.55 10.66
N GLY A 56 6.65 19.91 11.67
CA GLY A 56 7.28 18.98 12.63
C GLY A 56 6.30 17.96 13.23
N ASP A 57 5.13 18.43 13.68
CA ASP A 57 4.12 17.58 14.31
C ASP A 57 3.58 16.49 13.38
N TYR A 58 3.40 16.81 12.08
CA TYR A 58 2.96 15.83 11.08
C TYR A 58 4.01 14.76 10.83
N PHE A 59 5.30 15.13 10.83
CA PHE A 59 6.38 14.16 10.70
C PHE A 59 6.51 13.29 11.96
N GLN A 60 6.27 13.86 13.14
CA GLN A 60 6.28 13.13 14.39
C GLN A 60 5.17 12.07 14.41
N ALA A 61 3.95 12.43 14.03
CA ALA A 61 2.83 11.49 13.92
C ALA A 61 3.13 10.33 12.94
N TYR A 62 3.77 10.61 11.80
CA TYR A 62 4.19 9.56 10.86
C TYR A 62 5.26 8.61 11.47
N ARG A 63 6.24 9.15 12.19
CA ARG A 63 7.26 8.34 12.88
C ARG A 63 6.65 7.47 13.97
N ASP A 64 5.69 8.01 14.73
CA ASP A 64 5.01 7.30 15.79
C ASP A 64 4.13 6.17 15.24
N CYS A 65 3.42 6.42 14.15
CA CYS A 65 2.70 5.38 13.42
C CYS A 65 3.64 4.24 13.00
N LYS A 66 4.78 4.58 12.37
CA LYS A 66 5.73 3.57 11.88
C LYS A 66 6.36 2.78 13.02
N LYS A 67 6.66 3.44 14.14
CA LYS A 67 7.17 2.80 15.36
C LYS A 67 6.14 1.84 15.93
N ASN A 68 4.89 2.27 16.04
CA ASN A 68 3.79 1.42 16.53
C ASN A 68 3.58 0.22 15.61
N TRP A 69 3.59 0.42 14.29
CA TRP A 69 3.43 -0.67 13.32
C TRP A 69 4.55 -1.71 13.41
N LEU A 70 5.81 -1.28 13.53
CA LEU A 70 6.93 -2.19 13.75
C LEU A 70 6.83 -2.92 15.08
N ASN A 71 6.35 -2.26 16.13
CA ASN A 71 6.14 -2.88 17.44
C ASN A 71 5.02 -3.93 17.40
N GLN A 72 3.90 -3.63 16.73
CA GLN A 72 2.81 -4.60 16.50
C GLN A 72 3.27 -5.80 15.69
N LYS A 73 4.13 -5.59 14.68
CA LYS A 73 4.74 -6.70 13.92
C LYS A 73 5.69 -7.56 14.76
N LYS A 74 6.39 -6.97 15.74
CA LYS A 74 7.28 -7.69 16.65
C LYS A 74 6.53 -8.39 17.79
N PHE A 75 5.36 -7.87 18.17
CA PHE A 75 4.51 -8.41 19.23
C PHE A 75 3.04 -8.41 18.76
N PRO A 76 2.57 -9.47 18.07
CA PRO A 76 1.21 -9.52 17.50
C PRO A 76 0.09 -9.66 18.55
N GLY A 77 0.30 -9.28 19.81
CA GLY A 77 -0.60 -9.56 20.93
C GLY A 77 -0.96 -8.39 21.84
N ASN A 78 -0.63 -7.14 21.50
CA ASN A 78 -1.00 -6.00 22.36
C ASN A 78 -1.62 -4.85 21.57
N THR A 79 -2.84 -5.09 21.07
CA THR A 79 -3.76 -4.03 20.67
C THR A 79 -4.32 -3.40 21.95
N GLN A 80 -3.81 -2.24 22.34
CA GLN A 80 -4.46 -1.44 23.38
C GLN A 80 -5.82 -0.98 22.86
N LYS A 81 -6.86 -1.42 23.56
CA LYS A 81 -8.26 -1.03 23.46
C LYS A 81 -8.47 0.31 24.16
#